data_AF-A0A9Y3S5V6-F1
#
_entry.id   AF-A0A9Y3S5V6-F1
#
_cell.length_a   1.000
_cell.length_b   1.000
_cell.length_c   1.000
_cell.angle_alpha   90.00
_cell.angle_beta   90.00
_cell.angle_gamma   90.00
#
_symmetry.space_group_name_H-M   'P 1'
#
loop_
_entity.id
_entity.type
_entity.pdbx_description
1 polymer ?
#
loop_
_entity_poly.entity_id
_entity_poly.type
_entity_poly.pdbx_seq_one_letter_code
_entity_poly.pdbx_strand_id
1 'polypeptide(L)'
;MGNGASAEKLRLARTNFVDKVSDPVLNKLLDELQHVTVLTDAEGEAARAKPRGEKARDLIDMVRKKGAEASSKMIAVFYANDPYLCKELGLM
;
A
#
# COMPACT_ATOMS: atom_id res chain seq x y z
N MET A 1 -4.52 13.63 -18.66
CA MET A 1 -3.97 14.24 -17.43
C MET A 1 -3.32 13.15 -16.59
N GLY A 2 -2.27 13.48 -15.85
CA GLY A 2 -1.13 12.59 -15.58
C GLY A 2 -1.40 11.33 -14.76
N ASN A 3 -0.85 10.21 -15.25
CA ASN A 3 -0.66 8.93 -14.55
C ASN A 3 0.30 9.01 -13.32
N GLY A 4 0.55 10.21 -12.78
CA GLY A 4 1.34 10.44 -11.57
C GLY A 4 0.51 10.61 -10.29
N ALA A 5 -0.83 10.67 -10.41
CA ALA A 5 -1.71 10.93 -9.26
C ALA A 5 -1.63 9.83 -8.20
N SER A 6 -1.56 8.55 -8.58
CA SER A 6 -1.64 7.42 -7.63
C SER A 6 -0.47 7.39 -6.64
N ALA A 7 0.75 7.62 -7.13
CA ALA A 7 1.95 7.63 -6.30
C ALA A 7 1.99 8.84 -5.34
N GLU A 8 1.54 10.01 -5.83
CA GLU A 8 1.44 11.23 -5.02
C GLU A 8 0.34 11.12 -3.97
N LYS A 9 -0.85 10.60 -4.36
CA LYS A 9 -1.97 10.30 -3.47
C LYS A 9 -1.55 9.33 -2.37
N LEU A 10 -0.85 8.24 -2.70
CA LEU A 10 -0.32 7.31 -1.70
C LEU A 10 0.71 8.00 -0.78
N ARG A 11 1.55 8.88 -1.31
CA ARG A 11 2.53 9.62 -0.49
C ARG A 11 1.86 10.56 0.52
N LEU A 12 0.78 11.24 0.12
CA LEU A 12 -0.02 12.09 0.99
C LEU A 12 -0.82 11.26 2.01
N ALA A 13 -1.46 10.19 1.53
CA ALA A 13 -2.20 9.25 2.35
C ALA A 13 -1.29 8.48 3.31
N ARG A 14 0.02 8.32 3.02
CA ARG A 14 0.97 7.51 3.79
C ARG A 14 0.90 7.75 5.29
N THR A 15 0.84 9.01 5.72
CA THR A 15 0.82 9.34 7.15
C THR A 15 -0.45 8.81 7.82
N ASN A 16 -1.60 9.12 7.24
CA ASN A 16 -2.90 8.66 7.76
C ASN A 16 -3.08 7.14 7.56
N PHE A 17 -2.57 6.58 6.47
CA PHE A 17 -2.58 5.15 6.18
C PHE A 17 -1.82 4.40 7.26
N VAL A 18 -0.57 4.80 7.55
CA VAL A 18 0.25 4.19 8.61
C VAL A 18 -0.43 4.27 9.98
N ASP A 19 -1.12 5.38 10.27
CA ASP A 19 -1.79 5.58 11.55
C ASP A 19 -3.06 4.73 11.68
N LYS A 20 -3.88 4.67 10.62
CA LYS A 20 -5.22 4.07 10.64
C LYS A 20 -5.31 2.63 10.14
N VAL A 21 -4.36 2.18 9.31
CA VAL A 21 -4.40 0.84 8.73
C VAL A 21 -4.19 -0.23 9.81
N SER A 22 -5.07 -1.22 9.87
CA SER A 22 -4.91 -2.33 10.82
C SER A 22 -3.87 -3.34 10.32
N ASP A 23 -3.14 -3.99 11.24
CA ASP A 23 -2.17 -5.05 10.90
C ASP A 23 -2.74 -6.16 9.99
N PRO A 24 -3.97 -6.69 10.20
CA PRO A 24 -4.56 -7.65 9.29
C PRO A 24 -4.77 -7.11 7.86
N VAL A 25 -5.11 -5.83 7.71
CA VAL A 25 -5.24 -5.19 6.39
C VAL A 25 -3.87 -5.06 5.72
N LEU A 26 -2.82 -4.71 6.47
CA LEU A 26 -1.46 -4.69 5.96
C LEU A 26 -0.97 -6.06 5.50
N ASN A 27 -1.21 -7.11 6.28
CA ASN A 27 -0.81 -8.47 5.91
C ASN A 27 -1.53 -8.92 4.63
N LYS A 28 -2.83 -8.66 4.50
CA LYS A 28 -3.56 -8.93 3.26
C LYS A 28 -3.02 -8.14 2.08
N LEU A 29 -2.68 -6.87 2.27
CA LEU A 29 -2.06 -6.06 1.22
C LEU A 29 -0.72 -6.63 0.78
N LEU A 30 0.11 -7.09 1.72
CA LEU A 30 1.38 -7.74 1.40
C LEU A 30 1.17 -9.04 0.62
N ASP A 31 0.26 -9.91 1.07
CA ASP A 31 -0.10 -11.15 0.37
C ASP A 31 -0.54 -10.88 -1.08
N GLU A 32 -1.47 -9.95 -1.27
CA GLU A 32 -1.99 -9.60 -2.58
C GLU A 32 -0.92 -8.94 -3.47
N LEU A 33 -0.08 -8.07 -2.90
CA LEU A 33 1.02 -7.44 -3.63
C LEU A 33 2.12 -8.44 -4.01
N GLN A 34 2.38 -9.45 -3.19
CA GLN A 34 3.22 -10.58 -3.55
C GLN A 34 2.57 -11.42 -4.66
N HIS A 35 1.26 -11.68 -4.55
CA HIS A 35 0.50 -12.45 -5.54
C HIS A 35 0.49 -11.79 -6.92
N VAL A 36 0.32 -10.46 -6.97
CA VAL A 36 0.39 -9.70 -8.23
C VAL A 36 1.83 -9.42 -8.69
N THR A 37 2.82 -10.09 -8.09
CA THR A 37 4.27 -9.98 -8.36
C THR A 37 4.82 -8.55 -8.25
N VAL A 38 4.12 -7.69 -7.52
CA VAL A 38 4.58 -6.32 -7.21
C VAL A 38 5.68 -6.41 -6.16
N LEU A 39 5.51 -7.18 -5.11
CA LEU A 39 6.53 -7.43 -4.10
C LEU A 39 7.18 -8.79 -4.33
N THR A 40 8.49 -8.87 -4.11
CA THR A 40 9.18 -10.16 -4.04
C THR A 40 8.95 -10.82 -2.67
N ASP A 41 9.11 -12.14 -2.58
CA ASP A 41 9.05 -12.87 -1.31
C ASP A 41 9.92 -12.24 -0.23
N ALA A 42 11.17 -11.89 -0.57
CA ALA A 42 12.10 -11.25 0.35
C ALA A 42 11.59 -9.87 0.85
N GLU A 43 11.03 -9.05 -0.04
CA GLU A 43 10.45 -7.75 0.30
C GLU A 43 9.24 -7.89 1.23
N GLY A 44 8.34 -8.82 0.93
CA GLY A 44 7.15 -9.06 1.74
C GLY A 44 7.49 -9.70 3.09
N GLU A 45 8.42 -10.64 3.16
CA GLU A 45 8.91 -11.23 4.41
C GLU A 45 9.56 -10.17 5.30
N ALA A 46 10.42 -9.32 4.72
CA ALA A 46 11.06 -8.22 5.44
C ALA A 46 10.03 -7.20 5.97
N ALA A 47 8.99 -6.90 5.19
CA ALA A 47 7.89 -6.05 5.65
C ALA A 47 7.05 -6.73 6.75
N ARG A 48 6.82 -8.05 6.66
CA ARG A 48 6.09 -8.84 7.67
C ARG A 48 6.80 -8.87 9.02
N ALA A 49 8.13 -8.94 9.02
CA ALA A 49 8.96 -8.93 10.21
C ALA A 49 8.97 -7.57 10.94
N LYS A 50 8.50 -6.50 10.30
CA LYS A 50 8.46 -5.15 10.87
C LYS A 50 7.15 -4.84 11.60
N PRO A 51 7.17 -3.93 12.59
CA PRO A 51 5.97 -3.48 13.28
C PRO A 51 5.01 -2.75 12.32
N ARG A 52 3.70 -2.78 12.62
CA ARG A 52 2.61 -2.16 11.84
C ARG A 52 2.99 -0.83 11.17
N GLY A 53 3.56 0.08 11.94
CA GLY A 53 3.88 1.43 11.47
C GLY A 53 4.99 1.45 10.41
N GLU A 54 6.06 0.68 10.62
CA GLU A 54 7.13 0.55 9.64
C GLU A 54 6.69 -0.27 8.43
N LYS A 55 5.99 -1.38 8.67
CA LYS A 55 5.38 -2.22 7.62
C LYS A 55 4.56 -1.40 6.64
N ALA A 56 3.68 -0.53 7.14
CA ALA A 56 2.85 0.34 6.32
C ALA A 56 3.68 1.34 5.49
N ARG A 57 4.73 1.94 6.09
CA ARG A 57 5.62 2.88 5.37
C ARG A 57 6.39 2.17 4.27
N ASP A 58 6.98 1.04 4.60
CA ASP A 58 7.75 0.23 3.67
C ASP A 58 6.90 -0.25 2.50
N LEU A 59 5.67 -0.70 2.76
CA LEU A 59 4.74 -1.13 1.72
C LEU A 59 4.44 0.00 0.73
N ILE A 60 4.14 1.21 1.24
CA ILE A 60 3.95 2.40 0.39
C ILE A 60 5.22 2.72 -0.41
N ASP A 61 6.40 2.75 0.23
CA ASP A 61 7.64 3.13 -0.44
C ASP A 61 8.11 2.08 -1.45
N MET A 62 7.90 0.78 -1.20
CA MET A 62 8.17 -0.30 -2.15
C MET A 62 7.27 -0.17 -3.39
N VAL A 63 5.96 -0.03 -3.18
CA VAL A 63 4.99 0.14 -4.26
C VAL A 63 5.30 1.40 -5.08
N ARG A 64 5.68 2.50 -4.43
CA ARG A 64 6.06 3.74 -5.11
C ARG A 64 7.35 3.60 -5.91
N LYS A 65 8.33 2.83 -5.42
CA LYS A 65 9.58 2.51 -6.13
C LYS A 65 9.35 1.64 -7.37
N LYS A 66 8.36 0.74 -7.32
CA LYS A 66 8.02 -0.15 -8.45
C LYS A 66 7.34 0.60 -9.60
N GLY A 67 6.61 1.67 -9.29
CA GLY A 67 6.03 2.59 -10.28
C GLY A 67 4.53 2.81 -10.13
N ALA A 68 3.95 3.52 -11.11
CA ALA A 68 2.54 3.90 -11.09
C ALA A 68 1.59 2.70 -11.18
N GLU A 69 1.95 1.65 -11.93
CA GLU A 69 1.12 0.44 -12.03
C GLU A 69 0.99 -0.29 -10.68
N ALA A 70 2.10 -0.46 -9.98
CA ALA A 70 2.11 -1.02 -8.63
C ALA A 70 1.27 -0.17 -7.67
N SER A 71 1.42 1.17 -7.74
CA SER A 71 0.63 2.12 -6.95
C SER A 71 -0.87 1.97 -7.22
N SER A 72 -1.26 1.82 -8.49
CA SER A 72 -2.65 1.61 -8.86
C SER A 72 -3.19 0.27 -8.33
N LYS A 73 -2.41 -0.81 -8.42
CA LYS A 73 -2.78 -2.12 -7.87
C LYS A 73 -2.95 -2.07 -6.36
N MET A 74 -2.03 -1.42 -5.64
CA MET A 74 -2.14 -1.24 -4.19
C MET A 74 -3.43 -0.52 -3.81
N ILE A 75 -3.78 0.57 -4.50
CA ILE A 75 -5.02 1.30 -4.23
C ILE A 75 -6.24 0.40 -4.50
N ALA A 76 -6.23 -0.38 -5.58
CA ALA A 76 -7.33 -1.29 -5.91
C ALA A 76 -7.52 -2.39 -4.85
N VAL A 77 -6.44 -3.05 -4.43
CA VAL A 77 -6.48 -4.06 -3.37
C VAL A 77 -6.90 -3.43 -2.04
N PHE A 78 -6.38 -2.25 -1.72
CA PHE A 78 -6.72 -1.54 -0.50
C PHE A 78 -8.19 -1.12 -0.49
N TYR A 79 -8.72 -0.64 -1.62
CA TYR A 79 -10.15 -0.36 -1.77
C TYR A 79 -11.02 -1.61 -1.59
N ALA A 80 -10.59 -2.77 -2.11
CA ALA A 80 -11.31 -4.02 -1.93
C ALA A 80 -11.33 -4.51 -0.47
N ASN A 81 -10.28 -4.19 0.30
CA ASN A 81 -10.18 -4.56 1.71
C ASN A 81 -10.84 -3.55 2.65
N ASP A 82 -10.65 -2.26 2.39
CA ASP A 82 -11.19 -1.17 3.19
C ASP A 82 -11.53 0.06 2.31
N PRO A 83 -12.74 0.08 1.72
CA PRO A 83 -13.17 1.20 0.89
C PRO A 83 -13.41 2.47 1.71
N TYR A 84 -13.71 2.34 3.01
CA TYR A 84 -13.93 3.48 3.90
C TYR A 84 -12.63 4.24 4.13
N LEU A 85 -11.57 3.53 4.49
CA LEU A 85 -10.26 4.13 4.71
C LEU A 85 -9.67 4.68 3.41
N CYS A 86 -9.89 4.00 2.28
CA CYS A 86 -9.56 4.53 0.95
C CYS A 86 -10.20 5.90 0.67
N LYS A 87 -11.49 6.04 1.00
CA LYS A 87 -12.24 7.28 0.82
C LYS A 87 -11.77 8.38 1.77
N GLU A 88 -11.50 8.02 3.02
CA GLU A 88 -10.99 8.96 4.03
C GLU A 88 -9.58 9.47 3.69
N LEU A 89 -8.76 8.62 3.07
CA LEU A 89 -7.42 8.96 2.60
C LEU A 89 -7.40 9.71 1.26
N GLY A 90 -8.55 9.92 0.62
CA GLY A 90 -8.64 10.60 -0.67
C GLY A 90 -7.95 9.85 -1.81
N LEU A 91 -7.89 8.51 -1.73
CA LEU A 91 -7.28 7.66 -2.75
C LEU A 91 -8.19 7.43 -3.96
N MET A 92 -9.49 7.73 -3.82
CA MET A 92 -10.49 7.70 -4.88
C MET A 92 -10.39 8.92 -5.82
#